data_AF-A0A2N6AB59-F1
#
_entry.id   AF-A0A2N6AB59-F1
#
_cell.length_a   1.000
_cell.length_b   1.000
_cell.length_c   1.000
_cell.angle_alpha   90.00
_cell.angle_beta   90.00
_cell.angle_gamma   90.00
#
_symmetry.space_group_name_H-M   'P 1'
#
loop_
_entity.id
_entity.type
_entity.pdbx_description
1 polymer ?
#
loop_
_entity_poly.entity_id
_entity_poly.type
_entity_poly.pdbx_seq_one_letter_code
_entity_poly.pdbx_strand_id
1 'polypeptide(L)' 'MCKRAKQSKTKKYFWKISYGSLKESKYLLHFTFIENYFSNKEYQEIAKLSDEIGAMLWKLIKSLK' A
#
# COMPACT_ATOMS: atom_id res chain seq x y z
N MET A 1 6.60 -24.62 18.85
CA MET A 1 5.45 -24.02 18.11
C MET A 1 5.20 -22.52 18.38
N CYS A 2 5.58 -21.95 19.53
CA CYS A 2 5.21 -20.57 19.91
C CYS A 2 5.85 -19.42 19.07
N LYS A 3 7.08 -19.58 18.56
CA LYS A 3 7.79 -18.52 17.80
C LYS A 3 7.16 -18.17 16.45
N ARG A 4 6.59 -19.14 15.74
CA ARG A 4 6.04 -18.98 14.38
C ARG A 4 4.75 -18.15 14.37
N ALA A 5 3.90 -18.34 15.38
CA ALA A 5 2.68 -17.55 15.57
C ALA A 5 2.98 -16.09 15.92
N LYS A 6 4.00 -15.83 16.75
CA LYS A 6 4.46 -14.46 17.06
C LYS A 6 4.97 -13.73 15.81
N GLN A 7 5.76 -14.41 14.97
CA GLN A 7 6.24 -13.84 13.70
C GLN A 7 5.10 -13.53 12.72
N SER A 8 4.08 -14.40 12.63
CA SER A 8 2.88 -14.13 11.81
C SER A 8 2.15 -12.85 12.23
N LYS A 9 1.96 -12.64 13.54
CA LYS A 9 1.31 -11.43 14.09
C LYS A 9 2.11 -10.17 13.77
N THR A 10 3.43 -10.19 13.99
CA THR A 10 4.32 -9.06 13.66
C THR A 10 4.31 -8.76 12.17
N LYS A 11 4.36 -9.79 11.31
CA LYS A 11 4.30 -9.62 9.85
C LYS A 11 2.97 -8.98 9.41
N LYS A 12 1.84 -9.48 9.93
CA LYS A 12 0.50 -8.95 9.65
C LYS A 12 0.36 -7.49 10.08
N TYR A 13 0.98 -7.13 11.22
CA TYR A 13 1.03 -5.75 11.70
C TYR A 13 1.79 -4.83 10.74
N PHE A 14 3.02 -5.19 10.35
CA PHE A 14 3.80 -4.40 9.39
C PHE A 14 3.08 -4.25 8.04
N TRP A 15 2.47 -5.32 7.53
CA TRP A 15 1.71 -5.24 6.28
C TRP A 15 0.49 -4.31 6.38
N LYS A 16 -0.21 -4.29 7.51
CA LYS A 16 -1.30 -3.33 7.75
C LYS A 16 -0.79 -1.89 7.78
N ILE A 17 0.36 -1.63 8.42
CA ILE A 17 0.99 -0.31 8.39
C ILE A 17 1.32 0.08 6.96
N SER A 18 2.03 -0.76 6.22
CA SER A 18 2.38 -0.49 4.83
C SER A 18 1.14 -0.22 3.95
N TYR A 19 0.05 -0.95 4.17
CA TYR A 19 -1.21 -0.71 3.47
C TYR A 19 -1.86 0.64 3.85
N GLY A 20 -1.76 1.06 5.11
CA GLY A 20 -2.17 2.40 5.56
C GLY A 20 -1.32 3.50 4.91
N SER A 21 0.00 3.39 4.99
CA SER A 21 0.94 4.35 4.40
C SER A 21 0.75 4.49 2.89
N LEU A 22 0.42 3.39 2.18
CA LEU A 22 0.11 3.45 0.75
C LEU A 22 -1.10 4.34 0.46
N LYS A 23 -2.14 4.33 1.30
CA LYS A 23 -3.30 5.22 1.14
C LYS A 23 -2.92 6.69 1.33
N GLU A 24 -2.06 6.98 2.29
CA GLU A 24 -1.52 8.33 2.49
C GLU A 24 -0.68 8.76 1.29
N SER A 25 0.15 7.87 0.75
CA SER A 25 0.90 8.14 -0.49
C SER A 25 -0.01 8.38 -1.70
N LYS A 26 -1.14 7.67 -1.83
CA LYS A 26 -2.14 7.95 -2.88
C LYS A 26 -2.75 9.34 -2.75
N TYR A 27 -3.04 9.77 -1.52
CA TYR A 27 -3.52 11.12 -1.27
C TYR A 27 -2.47 12.15 -1.68
N LEU A 28 -1.20 11.98 -1.29
CA LEU A 28 -0.11 12.87 -1.69
C LEU A 28 0.11 12.90 -3.21
N LEU A 29 -0.01 11.76 -3.89
CA LEU A 29 0.06 11.68 -5.34
C LEU A 29 -1.07 12.48 -6.00
N HIS A 30 -2.30 12.39 -5.47
CA HIS A 30 -3.42 13.17 -5.97
C HIS A 30 -3.24 14.67 -5.71
N PHE A 31 -2.79 15.04 -4.52
CA PHE A 31 -2.49 16.42 -4.16
C PHE A 31 -1.43 17.02 -5.10
N THR A 32 -0.32 16.33 -5.30
CA THR A 32 0.77 16.80 -6.19
C THR A 32 0.35 16.87 -7.66
N PHE A 33 -0.59 16.03 -8.10
CA PHE A 33 -1.21 16.16 -9.41
C PHE A 33 -2.08 17.43 -9.53
N ILE A 34 -2.88 17.76 -8.50
CA ILE A 34 -3.66 19.01 -8.45
C ILE A 34 -2.75 20.24 -8.51
N GLU A 35 -1.61 20.18 -7.82
CA GLU A 35 -0.58 21.24 -7.85
C GLU A 35 0.25 21.27 -9.16
N ASN A 36 -0.10 20.44 -10.16
CA ASN A 36 0.56 20.33 -11.47
C ASN A 36 2.05 19.96 -11.42
N TYR A 37 2.47 19.14 -10.44
CA TYR A 37 3.86 18.67 -10.34
C TYR A 37 4.17 17.53 -11.30
N PHE A 38 3.14 16.87 -11.83
CA PHE A 38 3.22 15.74 -12.76
C PHE A 38 2.23 15.92 -13.90
N SER A 39 2.54 15.35 -15.06
CA SER A 39 1.58 15.24 -16.15
C SER A 39 0.46 14.25 -15.79
N ASN A 40 -0.70 14.37 -16.46
CA ASN A 40 -1.78 13.40 -16.31
C ASN A 40 -1.33 11.97 -16.64
N LYS A 41 -0.41 11.80 -17.60
CA LYS A 41 0.11 10.47 -17.95
C LYS A 41 0.89 9.86 -16.78
N GLU A 42 1.83 10.60 -16.20
CA GLU A 42 2.63 10.14 -15.05
C GLU A 42 1.73 9.85 -13.84
N TYR A 43 0.76 10.72 -13.56
CA TYR A 43 -0.21 10.50 -12.50
C TYR A 43 -0.98 9.17 -12.68
N GLN A 44 -1.51 8.92 -13.88
CA GLN A 44 -2.27 7.70 -14.17
C GLN A 44 -1.40 6.44 -14.04
N GLU A 45 -0.14 6.49 -14.49
CA GLU A 45 0.81 5.38 -14.37
C GLU A 45 1.12 5.06 -12.89
N ILE A 46 1.42 6.07 -12.08
CA ILE A 46 1.73 5.89 -10.66
C ILE A 46 0.48 5.48 -9.87
N ALA A 47 -0.68 6.05 -10.19
CA ALA A 47 -1.95 5.71 -9.54
C ALA A 47 -2.32 4.24 -9.78
N LYS A 48 -2.16 3.76 -11.02
CA LYS A 48 -2.36 2.35 -11.38
C LYS A 48 -1.40 1.44 -10.60
N LEU A 49 -0.11 1.78 -10.54
CA LEU A 49 0.87 1.00 -9.78
C LEU A 49 0.50 0.94 -8.28
N SER A 50 0.03 2.05 -7.73
CA SER A 50 -0.43 2.11 -6.34
C SER A 50 -1.61 1.18 -6.08
N ASP A 51 -2.57 1.11 -7.02
CA ASP A 51 -3.70 0.17 -6.92
C ASP A 51 -3.28 -1.30 -6.99
N GLU A 52 -2.34 -1.62 -7.89
CA GLU A 52 -1.78 -2.97 -8.01
C GLU A 52 -1.07 -3.41 -6.72
N ILE A 53 -0.21 -2.55 -6.17
CA ILE A 53 0.48 -2.80 -4.89
C ILE A 53 -0.53 -2.95 -3.75
N GLY A 54 -1.56 -2.10 -3.71
CA GLY A 54 -2.63 -2.17 -2.72
C GLY A 54 -3.37 -3.50 -2.77
N ALA A 55 -3.70 -3.99 -3.98
CA ALA A 55 -4.34 -5.29 -4.17
C ALA A 55 -3.44 -6.45 -3.72
N MET A 56 -2.14 -6.40 -4.03
CA MET A 56 -1.16 -7.40 -3.59
C MET A 56 -1.05 -7.43 -2.06
N LEU A 57 -0.86 -6.27 -1.42
CA LEU A 57 -0.80 -6.16 0.05
C LEU A 57 -2.07 -6.66 0.71
N TRP A 58 -3.24 -6.32 0.18
CA TRP A 58 -4.52 -6.76 0.73
C TRP A 58 -4.66 -8.29 0.68
N LYS A 59 -4.32 -8.91 -0.45
CA LYS A 59 -4.30 -10.38 -0.59
C LYS A 59 -3.34 -11.03 0.41
N LEU A 60 -2.15 -10.46 0.60
CA LEU A 60 -1.16 -10.93 1.57
C LEU A 60 -1.68 -10.81 3.02
N ILE A 61 -2.28 -9.68 3.40
CA ILE A 61 -2.87 -9.49 4.74
C ILE A 61 -3.97 -10.53 4.99
N LYS A 62 -4.81 -10.80 3.99
CA LYS A 62 -5.89 -11.80 4.08
C LYS A 62 -5.39 -13.24 4.16
N SER A 63 -4.23 -13.55 3.59
CA SER A 63 -3.68 -14.92 3.64
C SER A 63 -3.08 -15.28 5.00
N LEU A 64 -2.74 -14.29 5.83
CA LEU A 64 -2.34 -14.52 7.23
C LEU A 64 -3.59 -14.64 8.12
N LYS A 65 -3.96 -15.87 8.49
CA LYS A 65 -4.93 -16.14 9.58
C LYS A 65 -4.39 -15.59 10.90
#